data_AF-A0A7V9MTC6-F1
#
_entry.id   AF-A0A7V9MTC6-F1
#
_cell.length_a   1.000
_cell.length_b   1.000
_cell.length_c   1.000
_cell.angle_alpha   90.00
_cell.angle_beta   90.00
_cell.angle_gamma   90.00
#
_symmetry.space_group_name_H-M   'P 1'
#
loop_
_entity.id
_entity.type
_entity.pdbx_description
1 polymer ?
#
loop_
_entity_poly.entity_id
_entity_poly.type
_entity_poly.pdbx_seq_one_letter_code
_entity_poly.pdbx_strand_id
1 'polypeptide(L)'
;MVTLFILVVAVVALVHFKQHALIYHPRPYDRTYTHAMPPGGLEIEYVMPFGKQVAFYAPPRSGQIPQCLWVAFCGNGSLALDWTTILRGYPTATDAFLLVDYPG
;
A
#
# COMPACT_ATOMS: atom_id res chain seq x y z
N MET A 1 -13.86 -43.11 9.88
CA MET A 1 -13.04 -42.73 8.70
C MET A 1 -13.78 -41.76 7.77
N VAL A 2 -15.02 -42.04 7.34
CA VAL A 2 -15.78 -41.17 6.43
C VAL A 2 -15.99 -39.74 6.99
N THR A 3 -16.40 -39.60 8.25
CA THR A 3 -16.60 -38.28 8.88
C THR A 3 -15.33 -37.45 8.93
N LEU A 4 -14.19 -38.09 9.24
CA LEU A 4 -12.88 -37.42 9.27
C LEU A 4 -12.48 -36.95 7.86
N PHE A 5 -12.72 -37.79 6.85
CA PHE A 5 -12.46 -37.43 5.46
C PHE A 5 -13.32 -36.24 5.02
N ILE A 6 -14.62 -36.24 5.32
CA ILE A 6 -15.52 -35.12 5.01
C ILE A 6 -15.06 -33.83 5.70
N LEU A 7 -14.66 -33.91 6.97
CA LEU A 7 -14.16 -32.75 7.72
C LEU A 7 -12.89 -32.17 7.07
N VAL A 8 -11.94 -33.03 6.71
CA VAL A 8 -10.69 -32.61 6.05
C VAL A 8 -10.99 -31.93 4.71
N VAL A 9 -11.86 -32.53 3.88
CA VAL A 9 -12.28 -31.94 2.60
C VAL A 9 -12.98 -30.60 2.81
N ALA A 10 -13.86 -30.48 3.81
CA ALA A 10 -14.55 -29.24 4.12
C ALA A 10 -13.58 -28.12 4.56
N VAL A 11 -12.57 -28.43 5.38
CA VAL A 11 -11.54 -27.47 5.80
C VAL A 11 -10.69 -27.04 4.61
N VAL A 12 -10.23 -27.98 3.77
CA VAL A 12 -9.44 -27.67 2.56
C VAL A 12 -10.25 -26.80 1.60
N ALA A 13 -11.52 -27.14 1.37
CA ALA A 13 -12.41 -26.34 0.53
C ALA A 13 -12.58 -24.93 1.11
N LEU A 14 -12.85 -24.79 2.40
CA LEU A 14 -12.98 -23.49 3.07
C LEU A 14 -11.73 -22.63 2.87
N VAL A 15 -10.54 -23.19 3.13
CA VAL A 15 -9.27 -22.48 2.93
C VAL A 15 -9.09 -22.12 1.46
N HIS A 16 -9.32 -23.04 0.54
CA HIS A 16 -9.16 -22.79 -0.90
C HIS A 16 -10.06 -21.65 -1.40
N PHE A 17 -11.31 -21.60 -0.97
CA PHE A 17 -12.24 -20.54 -1.38
C PHE A 17 -12.03 -19.22 -0.62
N LYS A 18 -11.35 -19.24 0.54
CA LYS A 18 -11.10 -18.03 1.36
C LYS A 18 -9.65 -17.58 1.37
N GLN A 19 -8.74 -18.28 0.69
CA GLN A 19 -7.30 -17.98 0.70
C GLN A 19 -7.01 -16.55 0.24
N HIS A 20 -7.75 -16.00 -0.73
CA HIS A 20 -7.55 -14.63 -1.19
C HIS A 20 -7.74 -13.61 -0.07
N ALA A 21 -8.79 -13.75 0.74
CA ALA A 21 -9.05 -12.89 1.88
C ALA A 21 -8.10 -13.15 3.07
N LEU A 22 -7.49 -14.34 3.13
CA LEU A 22 -6.49 -14.69 4.15
C LEU A 22 -5.08 -14.20 3.79
N ILE A 23 -4.77 -14.08 2.50
CA ILE A 23 -3.46 -13.67 2.00
C ILE A 23 -3.39 -12.15 1.86
N TYR A 24 -4.43 -11.51 1.34
CA TYR A 24 -4.47 -10.06 1.17
C TYR A 24 -5.85 -9.52 1.53
N HIS A 25 -5.90 -8.63 2.51
CA HIS A 25 -7.10 -7.88 2.81
C HIS A 25 -6.95 -6.47 2.21
N PRO A 26 -7.58 -6.17 1.06
CA PRO A 26 -7.53 -4.84 0.49
C PRO A 26 -8.15 -3.86 1.47
N ARG A 27 -7.41 -2.81 1.80
CA ARG A 27 -7.90 -1.67 2.57
C ARG A 27 -8.14 -0.53 1.58
N PRO A 28 -9.37 -0.02 1.42
CA PRO A 28 -9.60 1.14 0.57
C PRO A 28 -9.16 2.42 1.28
N TYR A 29 -8.76 3.43 0.50
CA TYR A 29 -8.62 4.79 1.00
C TYR A 29 -9.99 5.33 1.44
N ASP A 30 -10.03 5.91 2.64
CA ASP A 30 -11.21 6.66 3.10
C ASP A 30 -11.27 8.04 2.45
N ARG A 31 -12.39 8.77 2.56
CA ARG A 31 -12.54 10.11 1.93
C ARG A 31 -11.61 11.18 2.50
N THR A 32 -10.90 10.90 3.59
CA THR A 32 -10.02 11.82 4.30
C THR A 32 -8.54 11.51 4.08
N TYR A 33 -8.21 10.57 3.18
CA TYR A 33 -6.82 10.14 2.95
C TYR A 33 -5.88 11.28 2.57
N THR A 34 -6.39 12.32 1.91
CA THR A 34 -5.63 13.51 1.50
C THR A 34 -5.00 14.24 2.69
N HIS A 35 -5.57 14.11 3.90
CA HIS A 35 -4.98 14.66 5.12
C HIS A 35 -3.66 13.98 5.53
N ALA A 36 -3.40 12.76 5.03
CA ALA A 36 -2.14 12.08 5.27
C ALA A 36 -1.01 12.61 4.36
N MET A 37 -1.34 13.34 3.28
CA MET A 37 -0.32 13.83 2.36
C MET A 37 0.57 14.90 2.98
N PRO A 38 1.90 14.84 2.73
CA PRO A 38 2.80 15.91 3.15
C PRO A 38 2.55 17.18 2.32
N PRO A 39 2.94 18.36 2.84
CA PRO A 39 2.88 19.61 2.08
C PRO A 39 3.58 19.51 0.72
N GLY A 40 2.88 19.91 -0.34
CA GLY A 40 3.38 19.82 -1.71
C GLY A 40 3.42 18.41 -2.30
N GLY A 41 2.86 17.41 -1.60
CA GLY A 41 2.71 16.07 -2.13
C GLY A 41 1.82 16.05 -3.37
N LEU A 42 2.07 15.09 -4.26
CA LEU A 42 1.31 14.92 -5.50
C LEU A 42 0.77 13.49 -5.62
N GLU A 43 -0.47 13.38 -6.07
CA GLU A 43 -1.03 12.12 -6.54
C GLU A 43 -0.62 11.89 -7.99
N ILE A 44 -0.09 10.71 -8.27
CA ILE A 44 0.35 10.30 -9.59
C ILE A 44 -0.53 9.15 -10.02
N GLU A 45 -1.54 9.47 -10.84
CA GLU A 45 -2.41 8.46 -11.43
C GLU A 45 -1.75 7.85 -12.67
N TYR A 46 -1.82 6.53 -12.81
CA TYR A 46 -1.32 5.82 -13.98
C TYR A 46 -2.19 4.60 -14.31
N VAL A 47 -2.09 4.13 -15.56
CA VAL A 47 -2.88 2.98 -16.05
C VAL A 47 -1.95 1.79 -16.27
N MET A 48 -2.34 0.66 -15.71
CA MET A 48 -1.70 -0.65 -15.91
C MET A 48 -2.66 -1.59 -16.66
N PRO A 49 -2.18 -2.70 -17.25
CA PRO A 49 -3.04 -3.68 -17.93
C PRO A 49 -4.19 -4.22 -17.07
N PHE A 50 -4.04 -4.19 -15.75
CA PHE A 50 -5.01 -4.65 -14.76
C PHE A 50 -5.81 -3.52 -14.09
N GLY A 51 -5.69 -2.27 -14.56
CA GLY A 51 -6.53 -1.16 -14.11
C GLY A 51 -5.78 0.13 -13.76
N LYS A 52 -6.54 1.14 -13.33
CA LYS A 52 -6.00 2.42 -12.83
C LYS A 52 -5.34 2.21 -11.47
N GLN A 53 -4.18 2.83 -11.29
CA GLN A 53 -3.39 2.80 -10.07
C GLN A 53 -3.01 4.23 -9.68
N VAL A 54 -2.65 4.41 -8.40
CA VAL A 54 -2.21 5.70 -7.86
C VAL A 54 -0.93 5.49 -7.06
N ALA A 55 0.04 6.36 -7.25
CA ALA A 55 1.20 6.50 -6.38
C ALA A 55 1.22 7.92 -5.80
N PHE A 56 1.93 8.11 -4.69
CA PHE A 56 2.00 9.39 -3.99
C PHE A 56 3.43 9.86 -3.93
N TYR A 57 3.70 11.02 -4.52
CA TYR A 57 4.98 11.68 -4.39
C TYR A 57 4.99 12.57 -3.16
N ALA A 58 5.98 12.36 -2.28
CA ALA A 58 6.30 13.21 -1.15
C ALA A 58 7.59 14.00 -1.48
N PRO A 59 7.50 15.33 -1.69
CA PRO A 59 8.65 16.15 -2.02
C PRO A 59 9.64 16.25 -0.85
N PRO A 60 10.89 16.67 -1.12
CA PRO A 60 11.84 16.97 -0.05
C PRO A 60 11.36 18.18 0.74
N ARG A 61 11.54 18.12 2.07
CA ARG A 61 11.14 19.22 2.97
C ARG A 61 11.91 20.52 2.71
N SER A 62 13.08 20.45 2.08
CA SER A 62 13.85 21.62 1.67
C SER A 62 13.19 22.41 0.54
N GLY A 63 12.22 21.82 -0.19
CA GLY A 63 11.60 22.41 -1.38
C GLY A 63 12.52 22.48 -2.60
N GLN A 64 13.72 21.90 -2.53
CA GLN A 64 14.68 21.86 -3.63
C GLN A 64 14.51 20.58 -4.48
N ILE A 65 15.28 20.47 -5.57
CA ILE A 65 15.36 19.21 -6.32
C ILE A 65 15.93 18.13 -5.37
N PRO A 66 15.28 16.94 -5.29
CA PRO A 66 15.73 15.91 -4.36
C PRO A 66 17.11 15.36 -4.75
N GLN A 67 17.96 15.13 -3.75
CA GLN A 67 19.25 14.45 -3.96
C GLN A 67 19.05 12.94 -4.16
N CYS A 68 18.02 12.38 -3.54
CA CYS A 68 17.64 10.98 -3.65
C CYS A 68 16.11 10.86 -3.74
N LEU A 69 15.64 9.95 -4.60
CA LEU A 69 14.24 9.53 -4.66
C LEU A 69 14.15 8.09 -4.19
N TRP A 70 13.53 7.89 -3.02
CA TRP A 70 13.23 6.57 -2.50
C TRP A 70 11.90 6.07 -3.06
N VAL A 71 11.84 4.80 -3.47
CA VAL A 71 10.58 4.15 -3.84
C VAL A 71 10.16 3.22 -2.71
N ALA A 72 9.05 3.53 -2.06
CA ALA A 72 8.60 2.87 -0.86
C ALA A 72 7.31 2.09 -1.13
N PHE A 73 7.32 0.81 -0.74
CA PHE A 73 6.19 -0.11 -0.84
C PHE A 73 5.72 -0.46 0.56
N CYS A 74 4.40 -0.47 0.77
CA CYS A 74 3.83 -0.79 2.07
C CYS A 74 3.72 -2.30 2.31
N GLY A 75 3.59 -2.71 3.56
CA GLY A 75 3.34 -4.12 3.89
C GLY A 75 1.96 -4.60 3.43
N ASN A 76 1.72 -5.90 3.60
CA ASN A 76 0.41 -6.51 3.34
C ASN A 76 -0.72 -5.78 4.11
N GLY A 77 -1.83 -5.47 3.43
CA GLY A 77 -2.99 -4.79 4.01
C GLY A 77 -2.76 -3.33 4.42
N SER A 78 -1.63 -2.73 4.04
CA SER A 78 -1.29 -1.33 4.32
C SER A 78 -1.45 -0.47 3.07
N LEU A 79 -1.72 0.81 3.27
CA LEU A 79 -1.85 1.82 2.22
C LEU A 79 -0.52 2.55 2.03
N ALA A 80 -0.19 2.98 0.81
CA ALA A 80 1.05 3.71 0.53
C ALA A 80 1.26 4.93 1.44
N LEU A 81 0.19 5.66 1.76
CA LEU A 81 0.22 6.81 2.66
C LEU A 81 0.50 6.45 4.13
N ASP A 82 0.43 5.19 4.56
CA ASP A 82 0.80 4.78 5.92
C ASP A 82 2.29 5.09 6.20
N TRP A 83 3.15 5.12 5.17
CA TRP A 83 4.55 5.57 5.26
C TRP A 83 4.70 6.99 5.81
N THR A 84 3.73 7.87 5.59
CA THR A 84 3.82 9.27 6.01
C THR A 84 3.97 9.42 7.52
N THR A 85 3.47 8.45 8.30
CA THR A 85 3.68 8.38 9.76
C THR A 85 5.16 8.30 10.12
N ILE A 86 5.92 7.46 9.41
CA ILE A 86 7.37 7.28 9.62
C ILE A 86 8.12 8.49 9.04
N LEU A 87 7.73 8.96 7.85
CA LEU A 87 8.43 10.04 7.14
C LEU A 87 8.38 11.39 7.87
N ARG A 88 7.38 11.63 8.72
CA ARG A 88 7.35 12.82 9.59
C ARG A 88 8.60 12.95 10.46
N GLY A 89 9.18 11.83 10.91
CA GLY A 89 10.40 11.79 11.71
C GLY A 89 11.69 11.56 10.92
N TYR A 90 11.62 11.40 9.60
CA TYR A 90 12.80 11.14 8.78
C TYR A 90 13.78 12.33 8.84
N PRO A 91 15.10 12.14 9.07
CA PRO A 91 16.00 13.26 9.38
C PRO A 91 16.38 14.10 8.16
N THR A 92 16.50 13.49 6.97
CA THR A 92 17.02 14.17 5.78
C THR A 92 15.95 15.05 5.14
N ALA A 93 16.24 16.35 4.99
CA ALA A 93 15.32 17.30 4.39
C ALA A 93 15.40 17.35 2.85
N THR A 94 16.40 16.73 2.24
CA THR A 94 16.72 16.79 0.81
C THR A 94 16.26 15.57 0.01
N ASP A 95 15.72 14.55 0.66
CA ASP A 95 15.26 13.33 0.00
C ASP A 95 13.76 13.42 -0.29
N ALA A 96 13.35 12.83 -1.42
CA ALA A 96 11.95 12.63 -1.78
C ALA A 96 11.56 11.16 -1.70
N PHE A 97 10.26 10.91 -1.66
CA PHE A 97 9.70 9.56 -1.62
C PHE A 97 8.59 9.41 -2.66
N LEU A 98 8.60 8.29 -3.36
CA LEU A 98 7.49 7.79 -4.16
C LEU A 98 6.87 6.62 -3.40
N LEU A 99 5.67 6.83 -2.88
CA LEU A 99 4.91 5.85 -2.11
C LEU A 99 3.98 5.10 -3.06
N VAL A 100 4.10 3.79 -3.12
CA VAL A 100 3.43 2.96 -4.13
C VAL A 100 2.55 1.92 -3.44
N ASP A 101 1.28 1.87 -3.85
CA ASP A 101 0.35 0.83 -3.43
C ASP A 101 0.65 -0.48 -4.15
N TYR A 102 0.46 -1.60 -3.44
CA TYR A 102 0.48 -2.91 -4.08
C TYR A 102 -0.76 -3.10 -4.95
N PRO A 103 -0.64 -3.72 -6.14
CA PRO A 103 -1.81 -4.06 -6.94
C PRO A 103 -2.67 -5.09 -6.23
N GLY A 104 -3.92 -4.76 -5.93
CA GLY A 104 -4.87 -5.69 -5.29
C GLY A 104 -6.17 -5.06 -4.85
#